data_AF-A0ABD0ZF71-F1
#
_entry.id   AF-A0ABD0ZF71-F1
#
_cell.length_a   1.000
_cell.length_b   1.000
_cell.length_c   1.000
_cell.angle_alpha   90.00
_cell.angle_beta   90.00
_cell.angle_gamma   90.00
#
_symmetry.space_group_name_H-M   'P 1'
#
loop_
_entity.id
_entity.type
_entity.pdbx_description
1 polymer ?
#
loop_
_entity_poly.entity_id
_entity_poly.type
_entity_poly.pdbx_seq_one_letter_code
_entity_poly.pdbx_strand_id
1 'polypeptide(L)'
;MFSKSLILITISALVISFAKAYDPSPLQDLCVAINDLKNGDFVNGKFCKDPKQVKAEDFFYSGLNRAGNTNNKVRSNVTTVNVDQIPGLNTGPALHIF
;
A
#
# COMPACT_ATOMS: atom_id res chain seq x y z
N MET A 1 31.98 23.83 25.41
CA MET A 1 31.45 22.46 25.21
C MET A 1 30.01 22.47 24.69
N PHE A 2 29.12 23.31 25.24
CA PHE A 2 27.70 23.41 24.83
C PHE A 2 27.45 23.83 23.37
N SER A 3 28.21 24.78 22.82
CA SER A 3 28.00 25.27 21.45
C SER A 3 28.23 24.19 20.37
N LYS A 4 29.27 23.35 20.53
CA LYS A 4 29.54 22.24 19.60
C LYS A 4 28.45 21.18 19.63
N SER A 5 27.91 20.89 20.82
CA SER A 5 26.78 19.98 21.00
C SER A 5 25.51 20.54 20.36
N LEU A 6 25.25 21.84 20.50
CA LEU A 6 24.11 22.51 19.85
C LEU A 6 24.20 22.45 18.32
N ILE A 7 25.38 22.69 17.76
CA ILE A 7 25.65 22.61 16.31
C ILE A 7 25.44 21.17 15.79
N LEU A 8 25.86 20.16 16.56
CA LEU A 8 25.67 18.76 16.17
C LEU A 8 24.18 18.37 16.16
N ILE A 9 23.41 18.84 17.13
CA ILE A 9 21.96 18.59 17.24
C ILE A 9 21.21 19.23 16.06
N THR A 10 21.53 20.47 15.70
CA THR A 10 20.87 21.16 14.58
C THR A 10 21.18 20.50 13.24
N ILE A 11 22.42 20.05 13.01
CA ILE A 11 22.79 19.30 11.81
C ILE A 11 22.05 17.95 11.74
N SER A 12 21.96 17.23 12.85
CA SER A 12 21.25 15.94 12.89
C SER A 12 19.75 16.09 12.59
N ALA A 13 19.09 17.10 13.19
CA ALA A 13 17.68 17.39 12.92
C ALA A 13 17.43 17.79 11.45
N LEU A 14 18.36 18.53 10.85
CA LEU A 14 18.29 18.91 9.44
C LEU A 14 18.39 17.67 8.52
N VAL A 15 19.29 16.73 8.81
CA VAL A 15 19.47 15.50 7.99
C VAL A 15 18.24 14.59 8.05
N ILE A 16 17.61 14.43 9.23
CA ILE A 16 16.43 13.56 9.41
C ILE A 16 15.21 14.10 8.63
N SER A 17 15.13 15.41 8.43
CA SER A 17 14.02 16.06 7.72
C SER A 17 13.97 15.74 6.21
N PHE A 18 15.06 15.20 5.63
CA PHE A 18 15.14 14.85 4.21
C PHE A 18 14.88 13.38 3.92
N ALA A 19 14.54 12.56 4.93
CA ALA A 19 14.17 11.17 4.70
C ALA A 19 12.83 11.10 3.94
N LYS A 20 12.89 10.78 2.65
CA LYS A 20 11.74 10.49 1.80
C LYS A 20 11.72 8.99 1.53
N ALA A 21 10.74 8.30 2.10
CA ALA A 21 10.38 6.95 1.67
C ALA A 21 9.25 7.08 0.64
N TYR A 22 9.44 6.52 -0.55
CA TYR A 22 8.43 6.44 -1.59
C TYR A 22 8.53 5.07 -2.25
N ASP A 23 7.40 4.45 -2.53
CA ASP A 23 7.33 3.19 -3.27
C ASP A 23 7.71 3.46 -4.74
N PRO A 24 8.45 2.57 -5.43
CA PRO A 24 8.80 2.79 -6.83
C PRO A 24 7.55 3.12 -7.66
N SER A 25 7.62 4.19 -8.46
CA SER A 25 6.50 4.61 -9.31
C SER A 25 6.01 3.45 -10.17
N PRO A 26 4.69 3.22 -10.29
CA PRO A 26 4.16 2.16 -11.12
C PRO A 26 4.69 2.32 -12.55
N LEU A 27 5.19 1.23 -13.15
CA LEU A 27 5.61 1.22 -14.56
C LEU A 27 4.40 1.34 -15.51
N GLN A 28 3.17 1.17 -15.00
CA GLN A 28 1.90 1.18 -15.73
C GLN A 28 0.78 1.66 -14.78
N ASP A 29 -0.16 2.48 -15.24
CA ASP A 29 -1.22 3.07 -14.40
C ASP A 29 -2.17 2.01 -13.78
N LEU A 30 -2.24 0.81 -14.37
CA LEU A 30 -3.19 -0.23 -14.01
C LEU A 30 -2.50 -1.59 -14.03
N CYS A 31 -2.35 -2.22 -12.87
CA CYS A 31 -1.99 -3.63 -12.75
C CYS A 31 -2.98 -4.32 -11.82
N VAL A 32 -3.98 -4.98 -12.39
CA VAL A 32 -4.94 -5.79 -11.62
C VAL A 32 -4.35 -7.18 -11.40
N ALA A 33 -4.27 -7.65 -10.17
CA ALA A 33 -3.76 -8.99 -9.87
C ALA A 33 -4.58 -10.10 -10.54
N ILE A 34 -3.90 -11.10 -11.09
CA ILE A 34 -4.51 -12.39 -11.45
C ILE A 34 -4.13 -13.46 -10.43
N ASN A 35 -5.06 -14.37 -10.15
CA ASN A 35 -4.84 -15.51 -9.25
C ASN A 35 -4.28 -16.75 -9.97
N ASP A 36 -4.43 -16.80 -11.29
CA ASP A 36 -4.08 -17.98 -12.09
C ASP A 36 -2.72 -17.81 -12.75
N LEU A 37 -1.74 -18.55 -12.23
CA LEU A 37 -0.47 -18.79 -12.87
C LEU A 37 -0.39 -20.26 -13.18
N LYS A 38 -0.92 -20.67 -14.33
CA LYS A 38 -0.78 -22.05 -14.77
C LYS A 38 0.70 -22.47 -14.84
N ASN A 39 1.65 -21.54 -14.98
CA ASN A 39 3.10 -21.83 -15.05
C ASN A 39 3.98 -20.61 -14.63
N GLY A 40 3.57 -19.79 -13.66
CA GLY A 40 4.23 -18.49 -13.42
C GLY A 40 5.46 -18.55 -12.49
N ASP A 41 6.53 -17.87 -12.89
CA ASP A 41 7.70 -17.57 -12.05
C ASP A 41 7.34 -16.66 -10.86
N PHE A 42 8.10 -16.72 -9.77
CA PHE A 42 7.88 -15.84 -8.62
C PHE A 42 8.34 -14.41 -8.92
N VAL A 43 7.40 -13.46 -8.90
CA VAL A 43 7.66 -12.01 -9.00
C VAL A 43 7.39 -11.33 -7.66
N ASN A 44 7.96 -10.13 -7.44
CA ASN A 44 7.64 -9.32 -6.26
C ASN A 44 6.26 -8.67 -6.45
N GLY A 45 5.19 -9.38 -6.05
CA GLY A 45 3.79 -8.99 -6.24
C GLY A 45 2.97 -10.09 -6.93
N LYS A 46 1.87 -9.72 -7.58
CA LYS A 46 1.12 -10.63 -8.46
C LYS A 46 1.27 -10.22 -9.92
N PHE A 47 1.03 -11.16 -10.83
CA PHE A 47 0.98 -10.85 -12.26
C PHE A 47 -0.23 -9.97 -12.58
N CYS A 48 -0.08 -9.14 -13.61
CA CYS A 48 -1.12 -8.22 -14.04
C CYS A 48 -2.03 -8.87 -15.08
N LYS A 49 -3.33 -8.59 -14.96
CA LYS A 49 -4.36 -8.82 -15.97
C LYS A 49 -4.08 -7.97 -17.22
N ASP A 50 -4.54 -8.40 -18.39
CA ASP A 50 -4.52 -7.56 -19.60
C ASP A 50 -5.30 -6.26 -19.33
N PRO A 51 -4.71 -5.06 -19.55
CA PRO A 51 -5.39 -3.77 -19.35
C PRO A 51 -6.75 -3.65 -20.05
N LYS A 52 -6.96 -4.33 -21.19
CA LYS A 52 -8.24 -4.35 -21.92
C LYS A 52 -9.33 -5.15 -21.21
N GLN A 53 -8.95 -6.02 -20.28
CA GLN A 53 -9.86 -6.86 -19.50
C GLN A 53 -10.09 -6.30 -18.09
N VAL A 54 -9.42 -5.21 -17.73
CA VAL A 54 -9.62 -4.51 -16.47
C VAL A 54 -11.01 -3.87 -16.45
N LYS A 55 -11.69 -4.00 -15.32
CA LYS A 55 -13.01 -3.41 -15.08
C LYS A 55 -13.06 -2.67 -13.75
N ALA A 56 -14.06 -1.81 -13.58
CA ALA A 56 -14.25 -1.06 -12.34
C ALA A 56 -14.41 -1.97 -11.11
N GLU A 57 -15.01 -3.14 -11.30
CA GLU A 57 -15.20 -4.13 -10.24
C GLU A 57 -13.88 -4.67 -9.66
N ASP A 58 -12.79 -4.64 -10.43
CA ASP A 58 -11.47 -5.07 -9.96
C ASP A 58 -10.90 -4.14 -8.87
N PHE A 59 -11.48 -2.95 -8.68
CA PHE A 59 -11.07 -1.92 -7.71
C PHE A 59 -12.08 -1.70 -6.57
N PHE A 60 -13.15 -2.49 -6.52
CA PHE A 60 -14.24 -2.26 -5.57
C PHE A 60 -14.32 -3.36 -4.51
N TYR A 61 -14.47 -2.95 -3.25
CA TYR A 61 -14.81 -3.84 -2.15
C TYR A 61 -16.00 -3.31 -1.37
N SER A 62 -17.03 -4.16 -1.23
CA SER A 62 -18.16 -3.90 -0.36
C SER A 62 -17.92 -4.55 1.01
N GLY A 63 -18.26 -3.84 2.09
CA GLY A 63 -18.14 -4.37 3.46
C GLY A 63 -17.42 -3.44 4.43
N LEU A 64 -16.57 -2.54 3.97
CA LEU A 64 -15.94 -1.52 4.84
C LEU A 64 -16.93 -0.49 5.39
N ASN A 65 -18.11 -0.39 4.77
CA ASN A 65 -19.23 0.41 5.26
C ASN A 65 -19.95 -0.24 6.47
N ARG A 66 -19.57 -1.46 6.87
CA ARG A 66 -20.14 -2.16 8.03
C ARG A 66 -19.14 -2.14 9.17
N ALA A 67 -19.60 -1.72 10.35
CA ALA A 67 -18.75 -1.72 11.54
C ALA A 67 -18.35 -3.15 11.94
N GLY A 68 -17.07 -3.34 12.21
CA GLY A 68 -16.54 -4.60 12.75
C GLY A 68 -16.94 -4.82 14.21
N ASN A 69 -16.90 -6.08 14.66
CA ASN A 69 -17.22 -6.44 16.03
C ASN A 69 -16.10 -6.01 17.00
N THR A 70 -16.41 -5.05 17.88
CA THR A 70 -15.50 -4.51 18.90
C THR A 70 -15.69 -5.13 20.29
N ASN A 71 -16.46 -6.23 20.41
CA ASN A 71 -16.64 -6.97 21.67
C ASN A 71 -15.41 -7.83 22.01
N ASN A 72 -14.29 -7.17 22.27
CA ASN A 72 -13.03 -7.76 22.70
C ASN A 72 -12.33 -6.86 23.73
N LYS A 73 -11.22 -7.32 24.32
CA LYS A 73 -10.50 -6.61 25.40
C LYS A 73 -9.94 -5.24 24.99
N VAL A 74 -9.61 -5.06 23.71
CA VAL A 74 -8.99 -3.83 23.19
C VAL A 74 -10.01 -2.85 22.58
N ARG A 75 -11.30 -3.23 22.53
CA ARG A 75 -12.42 -2.41 22.02
C ARG A 75 -12.23 -1.89 20.59
N SER A 76 -11.41 -2.57 19.79
CA SER A 76 -11.10 -2.19 18.42
C SER A 76 -11.20 -3.40 17.49
N ASN A 77 -11.51 -3.17 16.22
CA ASN A 77 -11.57 -4.18 15.18
C ASN A 77 -11.00 -3.61 13.88
N VAL A 78 -10.03 -4.29 13.29
CA VAL A 78 -9.46 -3.93 11.99
C VAL A 78 -10.04 -4.88 10.94
N THR A 79 -10.80 -4.32 9.99
CA THR A 79 -11.23 -5.05 8.80
C THR A 79 -10.20 -4.83 7.70
N THR A 80 -9.29 -5.78 7.55
CA THR A 80 -8.24 -5.71 6.53
C THR A 80 -8.82 -5.97 5.14
N VAL A 81 -8.42 -5.16 4.17
CA VAL A 81 -8.71 -5.34 2.75
C VAL A 81 -7.39 -5.30 1.99
N ASN A 82 -7.05 -6.40 1.30
CA ASN A 82 -5.78 -6.57 0.60
C ASN A 82 -5.97 -6.88 -0.89
N VAL A 83 -4.87 -7.16 -1.61
CA VAL A 83 -4.87 -7.48 -3.04
C VAL A 83 -5.70 -8.71 -3.42
N ASP A 84 -5.96 -9.62 -2.48
CA ASP A 84 -6.82 -10.79 -2.73
C ASP A 84 -8.30 -10.41 -2.75
N GLN A 85 -8.68 -9.34 -2.05
CA GLN A 85 -10.04 -8.81 -1.97
C GLN A 85 -10.28 -7.67 -2.97
N ILE A 86 -9.27 -6.85 -3.24
CA ILE A 86 -9.26 -5.83 -4.29
C ILE A 86 -8.04 -6.06 -5.19
N PRO A 87 -8.20 -6.85 -6.27
CA PRO A 87 -7.11 -7.16 -7.19
C PRO A 87 -6.43 -5.93 -7.79
N GLY A 88 -7.16 -4.82 -7.96
CA GLY A 88 -6.63 -3.53 -8.43
C GLY A 88 -5.63 -2.85 -7.50
N LEU A 89 -5.46 -3.31 -6.25
CA LEU A 89 -4.41 -2.81 -5.35
C LEU A 89 -3.00 -3.31 -5.70
N ASN A 90 -2.86 -4.22 -6.67
CA ASN A 90 -1.56 -4.77 -7.03
C ASN A 90 -0.67 -3.71 -7.70
N THR A 91 0.46 -3.37 -7.10
CA THR A 91 1.47 -2.39 -7.60
C THR A 91 0.95 -0.98 -7.93
N GLY A 92 -0.33 -0.69 -7.67
CA GLY A 92 -0.92 0.63 -7.85
C GLY A 92 -0.59 1.58 -6.69
N PRO A 93 -0.69 2.90 -6.88
CA PRO A 93 -0.51 3.86 -5.80
C PRO A 93 -1.71 3.75 -4.85
N ALA A 94 -1.53 3.06 -3.72
CA ALA A 94 -2.50 3.03 -2.62
C ALA A 94 -2.82 4.44 -2.06
N LEU A 95 -1.99 5.43 -2.39
CA LEU A 95 -2.07 6.82 -1.92
C LEU A 95 -3.07 7.71 -2.68
N HIS A 96 -3.66 7.25 -3.79
CA HIS A 96 -4.54 8.09 -4.63
C HIS A 96 -6.05 7.82 -4.49
N ILE A 97 -6.45 6.98 -3.52
CA ILE A 97 -7.87 6.62 -3.27
C ILE A 97 -8.39 7.21 -1.94
N PHE A 98 -7.61 8.03 -1.24
CA PHE A 98 -8.03 8.76 -0.04
C PHE A 98 -7.82 10.26 -0.17
#